data_AF-A0A6J0JM86-F1
#
_entry.id   AF-A0A6J0JM86-F1
#
_cell.length_a   1.000
_cell.length_b   1.000
_cell.length_c   1.000
_cell.angle_alpha   90.00
_cell.angle_beta   90.00
_cell.angle_gamma   90.00
#
_symmetry.space_group_name_H-M   'P 1'
#
loop_
_entity.id
_entity.type
_entity.pdbx_description
1 polymer ?
#
loop_
_entity_poly.entity_id
_entity_poly.type
_entity_poly.pdbx_seq_one_letter_code
_entity_poly.pdbx_strand_id
1 'polypeptide(L)'
;MVWLKVAGNLFGRDPVPDWDTTLTHMLTGFYDRLTFILLRLALQVTIYSIWRERNERKHGTGNKSVDQLARLIDKTIRNRITSLKYALNPQLQGLMIRWFEAHDNKLYSCTVSLLK
;
A
#
# COMPACT_ATOMS: atom_id res chain seq x y z
N MET A 1 -13.96 -2.89 -2.09
CA MET A 1 -12.87 -3.84 -2.42
C MET A 1 -11.63 -3.55 -1.57
N VAL A 2 -10.78 -4.56 -1.30
CA VAL A 2 -9.51 -4.38 -0.53
C VAL A 2 -8.61 -3.33 -1.17
N TRP A 3 -8.54 -3.32 -2.51
CA TRP A 3 -7.71 -2.40 -3.27
C TRP A 3 -7.98 -0.92 -2.98
N LEU A 4 -9.23 -0.47 -2.89
CA LEU A 4 -9.55 0.94 -2.59
C LEU A 4 -8.95 1.42 -1.27
N LYS A 5 -8.93 0.53 -0.26
CA LYS A 5 -8.36 0.86 1.06
C LYS A 5 -6.83 0.89 1.03
N VAL A 6 -6.21 0.12 0.14
CA VAL A 6 -4.75 -0.01 0.01
C VAL A 6 -4.17 1.02 -0.97
N ALA A 7 -4.94 1.44 -1.97
CA ALA A 7 -4.51 2.43 -2.93
C ALA A 7 -4.43 3.82 -2.30
N GLY A 8 -5.33 4.13 -1.35
CA GLY A 8 -5.42 5.45 -0.74
C GLY A 8 -5.37 6.55 -1.81
N ASN A 9 -4.57 7.58 -1.56
CA ASN A 9 -4.29 8.64 -2.51
C ASN A 9 -2.95 8.44 -3.26
N LEU A 10 -2.46 7.20 -3.42
CA LEU A 10 -1.18 6.92 -4.11
C LEU A 10 -1.17 7.39 -5.56
N PHE A 11 -2.35 7.47 -6.19
CA PHE A 11 -2.51 7.97 -7.56
C PHE A 11 -2.50 9.51 -7.65
N GLY A 12 -2.42 10.23 -6.53
CA GLY A 12 -2.63 11.68 -6.46
C GLY A 12 -4.08 12.11 -6.70
N ARG A 13 -5.00 11.15 -6.73
CA ARG A 13 -6.46 11.32 -6.80
C ARG A 13 -7.15 10.16 -6.12
N ASP A 14 -8.44 10.32 -5.82
CA ASP A 14 -9.25 9.27 -5.23
C ASP A 14 -9.25 8.00 -6.11
N PRO A 15 -9.11 6.81 -5.51
CA PRO A 15 -9.02 5.55 -6.24
C PRO A 15 -10.41 5.19 -6.79
N VAL A 16 -10.45 4.86 -8.08
CA VAL A 16 -11.69 4.53 -8.80
C VAL A 16 -12.13 3.11 -8.44
N PRO A 17 -13.45 2.86 -8.25
CA PRO A 17 -13.96 1.54 -7.90
C PRO A 17 -13.82 0.47 -9.01
N ASP A 18 -13.56 0.90 -10.24
CA ASP A 18 -13.39 0.04 -11.40
C ASP A 18 -11.95 -0.47 -11.54
N TRP A 19 -11.81 -1.79 -11.72
CA TRP A 19 -10.51 -2.46 -11.76
C TRP A 19 -9.78 -2.23 -13.10
N ASP A 20 -10.48 -2.31 -14.22
CA ASP A 20 -9.90 -2.08 -15.55
C ASP A 20 -9.38 -0.66 -15.71
N THR A 21 -10.14 0.32 -15.21
CA THR A 21 -9.73 1.73 -15.13
C THR A 21 -8.53 1.90 -14.22
N THR A 22 -8.52 1.27 -13.04
CA THR A 22 -7.38 1.29 -12.11
C THR A 22 -6.11 0.74 -12.76
N LEU A 23 -6.22 -0.40 -13.45
CA LEU A 23 -5.09 -1.05 -14.12
C LEU A 23 -4.58 -0.20 -15.29
N THR A 24 -5.50 0.36 -16.09
CA THR A 24 -5.17 1.28 -17.17
C THR A 24 -4.37 2.46 -16.63
N HIS A 25 -4.84 3.09 -15.56
CA HIS A 25 -4.12 4.20 -14.94
C HIS A 25 -2.71 3.80 -14.47
N MET A 26 -2.55 2.65 -13.81
CA MET A 26 -1.23 2.17 -13.41
C MET A 26 -0.27 1.96 -14.59
N LEU A 27 -0.79 1.45 -15.71
CA LEU A 27 0.02 1.10 -16.87
C LEU A 27 0.35 2.30 -17.75
N THR A 28 -0.56 3.27 -17.86
CA THR A 28 -0.43 4.42 -18.75
C THR A 28 0.00 5.71 -18.03
N GLY A 29 0.00 5.71 -16.70
CA GLY A 29 0.29 6.88 -15.90
C GLY A 29 1.78 7.22 -15.86
N PHE A 30 2.09 8.53 -15.91
CA PHE A 30 3.42 9.04 -15.61
C PHE A 30 3.54 9.24 -14.10
N TYR A 31 4.30 8.37 -13.44
CA TYR A 31 4.55 8.43 -12.01
C TYR A 31 6.00 8.80 -11.73
N ASP A 32 6.21 9.60 -10.68
CA ASP A 32 7.55 9.73 -10.12
C ASP A 32 8.05 8.37 -9.62
N ARG A 33 9.37 8.21 -9.52
CA ARG A 33 9.99 6.93 -9.23
C ARG A 33 9.51 6.31 -7.91
N LEU A 34 9.28 7.10 -6.87
CA LEU A 34 8.85 6.60 -5.56
C LEU A 34 7.41 6.09 -5.63
N THR A 35 6.53 6.89 -6.23
CA THR A 35 5.13 6.50 -6.45
C THR A 35 5.03 5.24 -7.30
N PHE A 36 5.84 5.13 -8.36
CA PHE A 36 5.87 3.93 -9.19
C PHE A 36 6.32 2.67 -8.44
N ILE A 37 7.35 2.79 -7.58
CA ILE A 37 7.80 1.69 -6.71
C ILE A 37 6.69 1.30 -5.72
N LEU A 38 6.05 2.27 -5.08
CA LEU A 38 4.96 2.02 -4.12
C LEU A 38 3.76 1.37 -4.77
N LEU A 39 3.33 1.82 -5.95
CA LEU A 39 2.22 1.23 -6.68
C LEU A 39 2.48 -0.25 -7.00
N ARG A 40 3.67 -0.58 -7.50
CA ARG A 40 4.04 -1.98 -7.80
C ARG A 40 4.11 -2.83 -6.53
N LEU A 41 4.70 -2.29 -5.46
CA LEU A 41 4.77 -2.96 -4.18
C LEU A 41 3.38 -3.24 -3.60
N ALA A 42 2.50 -2.23 -3.60
CA ALA A 42 1.13 -2.33 -3.10
C ALA A 42 0.31 -3.35 -3.90
N LEU A 43 0.46 -3.34 -5.23
CA LEU A 43 -0.18 -4.31 -6.11
C LEU A 43 0.27 -5.74 -5.80
N GLN A 44 1.59 -5.98 -5.73
CA GLN A 44 2.16 -7.30 -5.42
C GLN A 44 1.67 -7.83 -4.06
N VAL A 45 1.73 -7.01 -3.01
CA VAL A 45 1.31 -7.40 -1.66
C VAL A 45 -0.19 -7.66 -1.61
N THR A 46 -0.99 -6.87 -2.32
CA THR A 46 -2.45 -7.06 -2.37
C THR A 46 -2.83 -8.36 -3.07
N ILE A 47 -2.26 -8.63 -4.25
CA ILE A 47 -2.51 -9.87 -4.99
C ILE A 47 -2.12 -11.08 -4.14
N TYR A 48 -0.92 -11.05 -3.55
CA TYR A 48 -0.45 -12.13 -2.68
C TYR A 48 -1.37 -12.34 -1.47
N SER A 49 -1.81 -11.25 -0.84
CA SER A 49 -2.68 -11.33 0.34
C SER A 49 -4.07 -11.89 0.00
N ILE A 50 -4.64 -11.53 -1.15
CA ILE A 50 -5.91 -12.10 -1.64
C ILE A 50 -5.75 -13.59 -1.96
N TRP A 51 -4.68 -13.96 -2.65
CA TRP A 51 -4.39 -15.35 -2.95
C TRP A 51 -4.22 -16.18 -1.67
N ARG A 52 -3.43 -15.67 -0.71
CA ARG A 52 -3.22 -16.31 0.59
C ARG A 52 -4.52 -16.49 1.35
N GLU A 53 -5.37 -15.46 1.39
CA GLU A 53 -6.65 -15.52 2.09
C GLU A 53 -7.59 -16.56 1.48
N ARG A 54 -7.66 -16.63 0.15
CA ARG A 54 -8.44 -17.66 -0.55
C ARG A 54 -7.94 -19.08 -0.25
N ASN A 55 -6.62 -19.25 -0.17
CA ASN A 55 -6.04 -20.53 0.21
C ASN A 55 -6.34 -20.89 1.67
N GLU A 56 -6.23 -19.93 2.59
CA GLU A 56 -6.57 -20.14 4.00
C GLU A 56 -8.04 -20.55 4.16
N ARG A 57 -8.97 -19.93 3.42
CA ARG A 57 -10.38 -20.36 3.40
C ARG A 57 -10.53 -21.81 2.90
N LYS A 58 -9.82 -22.18 1.84
CA LYS A 58 -9.86 -23.55 1.28
C LYS A 58 -9.36 -24.60 2.27
N HIS A 59 -8.40 -24.25 3.13
CA HIS A 59 -7.85 -25.14 4.15
C HIS A 59 -8.58 -25.06 5.51
N GLY A 60 -9.77 -24.44 5.56
CA GLY A 60 -10.61 -24.40 6.77
C GLY A 60 -10.11 -23.44 7.86
N THR A 61 -9.09 -22.63 7.57
CA THR A 61 -8.69 -21.53 8.47
C THR A 61 -9.65 -20.35 8.30
N GLY A 62 -10.02 -19.71 9.42
CA GLY A 62 -11.09 -18.72 9.48
C GLY A 62 -10.97 -17.53 8.49
N ASN A 63 -12.11 -16.92 8.19
CA ASN A 63 -12.24 -15.83 7.23
C ASN A 63 -11.63 -14.53 7.78
N LYS A 64 -10.89 -13.81 6.94
CA LYS A 64 -10.44 -12.45 7.25
C LYS A 64 -11.38 -11.43 6.63
N SER A 65 -11.73 -10.40 7.38
CA SER A 65 -12.49 -9.27 6.86
C SER A 65 -11.61 -8.43 5.91
N VAL A 66 -12.27 -7.64 5.06
CA VAL A 66 -11.60 -6.68 4.16
C VAL A 66 -10.70 -5.72 4.95
N ASP A 67 -11.12 -5.28 6.13
CA ASP A 67 -10.35 -4.39 7.00
C ASP A 67 -9.13 -5.08 7.61
N GLN A 68 -9.25 -6.36 8.00
CA GLN A 68 -8.12 -7.14 8.49
C GLN A 68 -7.07 -7.34 7.39
N LEU A 69 -7.50 -7.63 6.16
CA LEU A 69 -6.59 -7.72 5.01
C LEU A 69 -5.92 -6.39 4.70
N ALA A 70 -6.66 -5.28 4.71
CA ALA A 70 -6.09 -3.95 4.47
C ALA A 70 -5.01 -3.61 5.51
N ARG A 71 -5.26 -3.89 6.80
CA ARG A 71 -4.26 -3.70 7.88
C ARG A 71 -3.04 -4.60 7.71
N LEU A 72 -3.22 -5.85 7.29
CA LEU A 72 -2.13 -6.78 7.02
C LEU A 72 -1.26 -6.27 5.86
N ILE A 73 -1.90 -5.79 4.79
CA ILE A 73 -1.21 -5.27 3.60
C ILE A 73 -0.41 -4.01 3.96
N ASP A 74 -1.03 -3.05 4.65
CA ASP A 74 -0.36 -1.84 5.13
C ASP A 74 0.88 -2.17 6.00
N LYS A 75 0.73 -3.06 6.99
CA LYS A 75 1.86 -3.55 7.80
C LYS A 75 2.94 -4.21 6.95
N THR A 76 2.55 -5.02 5.97
CA THR A 76 3.50 -5.74 5.11
C THR A 76 4.30 -4.78 4.22
N ILE A 77 3.64 -3.75 3.68
CA ILE A 77 4.27 -2.72 2.85
C ILE A 77 5.25 -1.90 3.71
N ARG A 78 4.82 -1.42 4.88
CA ARG A 78 5.71 -0.70 5.83
C ARG A 78 6.91 -1.55 6.23
N ASN A 79 6.70 -2.82 6.56
CA ASN A 79 7.80 -3.72 6.91
C ASN A 79 8.78 -3.91 5.74
N ARG A 80 8.28 -4.08 4.51
CA ARG A 80 9.14 -4.17 3.32
C ARG A 80 9.94 -2.89 3.12
N ILE A 81 9.28 -1.73 3.21
CA ILE A 81 9.91 -0.41 3.13
C ILE A 81 11.00 -0.27 4.21
N THR A 82 10.71 -0.57 5.48
CA THR A 82 11.70 -0.49 6.57
C THR A 82 12.87 -1.46 6.40
N SER A 83 12.64 -2.62 5.79
CA SER A 83 13.72 -3.60 5.51
C SER A 83 14.65 -3.19 4.37
N LEU A 84 14.32 -2.14 3.60
CA LEU A 84 15.21 -1.61 2.58
C LEU A 84 16.42 -0.96 3.26
N LYS A 85 17.62 -1.33 2.84
CA LYS A 85 18.85 -0.73 3.35
C LYS A 85 19.03 0.67 2.75
N TYR A 86 18.43 1.69 3.39
CA TYR A 86 18.50 3.09 2.94
C TYR A 86 19.92 3.64 2.86
N ALA A 87 20.82 3.18 3.73
CA ALA A 87 22.23 3.55 3.69
C ALA A 87 22.92 3.22 2.36
N LEU A 88 22.43 2.20 1.64
CA LEU A 88 22.94 1.79 0.32
C LEU A 88 22.15 2.44 -0.83
N ASN A 89 20.97 3.00 -0.56
CA ASN A 89 20.09 3.58 -1.58
C ASN A 89 19.37 4.83 -1.04
N PRO A 90 20.07 5.98 -0.95
CA PRO A 90 19.50 7.24 -0.44
C PRO A 90 18.25 7.68 -1.21
N GLN A 91 18.18 7.32 -2.51
CA GLN A 91 17.05 7.61 -3.38
C GLN A 91 15.72 6.96 -2.96
N LEU A 92 15.75 5.99 -2.04
CA LEU A 92 14.55 5.32 -1.52
C LEU A 92 14.05 5.92 -0.20
N GLN A 93 14.80 6.83 0.42
CA GLN A 93 14.53 7.37 1.76
C GLN A 93 13.14 8.06 1.87
N GLY A 94 12.54 8.48 0.75
CA GLY A 94 11.20 9.06 0.69
C GLY A 94 10.03 8.05 0.60
N LEU A 95 10.27 6.74 0.47
CA LEU A 95 9.19 5.75 0.29
C LEU A 95 8.21 5.73 1.47
N MET A 96 8.75 5.73 2.70
CA MET A 96 7.92 5.69 3.90
C MET A 96 7.10 6.98 4.06
N ILE A 97 7.72 8.14 3.79
CA ILE A 97 7.05 9.44 3.83
C ILE A 97 5.89 9.47 2.83
N ARG A 98 6.16 9.10 1.57
CA ARG A 98 5.16 9.06 0.51
C ARG A 98 4.02 8.08 0.80
N TRP A 99 4.35 6.93 1.43
CA TRP A 99 3.33 5.98 1.88
C TRP A 99 2.40 6.59 2.93
N PHE A 100 2.96 7.31 3.92
CA PHE A 100 2.16 8.00 4.93
C PHE A 100 1.32 9.12 4.33
N GLU A 101 1.87 9.98 3.48
CA GLU A 101 1.11 11.05 2.80
C GLU A 101 -0.12 10.53 2.04
N ALA A 102 0.02 9.38 1.38
CA ALA A 102 -1.07 8.79 0.61
C ALA A 102 -2.17 8.15 1.46
N HIS A 103 -1.90 7.81 2.72
CA HIS A 103 -2.82 7.06 3.59
C HIS A 103 -3.22 7.82 4.86
N ASP A 104 -2.60 8.95 5.13
CA ASP A 104 -2.90 9.80 6.28
C ASP A 104 -3.76 10.99 5.87
N ASN A 105 -5.06 10.87 6.07
CA ASN A 105 -5.93 12.03 6.17
C ASN A 105 -6.69 12.09 7.50
N LYS A 106 -6.49 11.16 8.45
CA LYS A 106 -7.16 11.19 9.77
C LYS A 106 -6.44 10.48 10.94
N LEU A 107 -5.19 9.99 10.84
CA LEU A 107 -4.61 9.17 11.93
C LEU A 107 -3.23 9.57 12.48
N TYR A 108 -2.58 10.64 12.00
CA TYR A 108 -1.28 11.06 12.58
C TYR A 108 -1.17 12.52 13.06
N SER A 109 -2.25 13.10 13.61
CA SER A 109 -2.13 14.27 14.50
C SER A 109 -1.30 14.00 15.77
N CYS A 110 -0.87 12.76 16.04
CA CYS A 110 -0.23 12.38 17.31
C CYS A 110 1.28 12.05 17.21
N THR A 111 1.88 11.92 16.01
CA THR A 111 3.30 11.52 15.89
C THR A 111 4.24 12.62 15.42
N VAL A 112 3.73 13.73 14.88
CA VAL A 112 4.58 14.88 14.48
C VAL A 112 4.94 15.76 15.70
N SER A 113 4.27 15.58 16.83
CA SER A 113 4.54 16.32 18.08
C SER A 113 5.76 15.81 18.88
N LEU A 114 6.39 14.70 18.47
CA LEU A 114 7.50 14.08 19.19
C LEU A 114 8.85 14.17 18.47
N LEU A 115 8.93 14.94 17.39
CA LEU A 115 10.18 15.27 16.68
C LEU A 115 10.36 16.79 16.51
N LYS A 116 9.83 17.57 17.45
CA LYS A 116 10.27 18.94 17.73
C LYS A 116 10.87 18.98 19.12
#